data_AF-A0A6G3XJ14-F1
#
_entry.id   AF-A0A6G3XJ14-F1
#
_cell.length_a   1.000
_cell.length_b   1.000
_cell.length_c   1.000
_cell.angle_alpha   90.00
_cell.angle_beta   90.00
_cell.angle_gamma   90.00
#
_symmetry.space_group_name_H-M   'P 1'
#
loop_
_entity.id
_entity.type
_entity.pdbx_description
1 polymer ?
#
loop_
_entity_poly.entity_id
_entity_poly.type
_entity_poly.pdbx_seq_one_letter_code
_entity_poly.pdbx_strand_id
1 'polypeptide(L)'
;WAAAAALKAPRAALKIAPGVPHEAIGPEAEAEWISDGGDVKEAVLWYGEGFAPGAFRATLLPSGATLTAPGPLPAPPVGPVGRYLYEPDGAVIRAHLVADIVERCDGRLVDETIAYVTSDTRYSAPYVSGYEITDRLPFNMKKLKALLREREVGVLTVKKRGSAVEPE
;
A
#
# COMPACT_ATOMS: atom_id res chain seq x y z
N TRP A 1 -5.75 -28.59 1.84
CA TRP A 1 -6.12 -29.45 0.69
C TRP A 1 -6.02 -28.70 -0.64
N ALA A 2 -6.52 -27.46 -0.75
CA ALA A 2 -6.49 -26.70 -2.02
C ALA A 2 -5.07 -26.46 -2.55
N ALA A 3 -4.13 -26.04 -1.71
CA ALA A 3 -2.72 -25.91 -2.10
C ALA A 3 -2.12 -27.25 -2.59
N ALA A 4 -2.41 -28.35 -1.90
CA ALA A 4 -1.96 -29.68 -2.31
C ALA A 4 -2.57 -30.15 -3.64
N ALA A 5 -3.76 -29.65 -4.01
CA ALA A 5 -4.34 -29.89 -5.33
C ALA A 5 -3.68 -29.00 -6.39
N ALA A 6 -3.44 -27.72 -6.07
CA ALA A 6 -2.76 -26.77 -6.96
C ALA A 6 -1.35 -27.25 -7.37
N LEU A 7 -0.58 -27.78 -6.42
CA LEU A 7 0.77 -28.33 -6.64
C LEU A 7 0.82 -29.53 -7.58
N LYS A 8 -0.30 -30.18 -7.87
CA LYS A 8 -0.37 -31.33 -8.79
C LYS A 8 -0.64 -30.91 -10.24
N ALA A 9 -0.97 -29.64 -10.49
CA ALA A 9 -1.25 -29.13 -11.82
C ALA A 9 -0.02 -28.40 -12.39
N PRO A 10 0.20 -28.41 -13.72
CA PRO A 10 1.28 -27.62 -14.34
C PRO A 10 1.16 -26.12 -14.09
N ARG A 11 -0.08 -25.62 -13.94
CA ARG A 11 -0.43 -24.26 -13.53
C ARG A 11 -1.70 -24.27 -12.71
N ALA A 12 -1.76 -23.48 -11.64
CA ALA A 12 -2.97 -23.32 -10.83
C ALA A 12 -3.04 -21.93 -10.19
N ALA A 13 -4.27 -21.51 -9.89
CA ALA A 13 -4.56 -20.25 -9.21
C ALA A 13 -5.61 -20.49 -8.12
N LEU A 14 -5.36 -19.98 -6.92
CA LEU A 14 -6.31 -20.01 -5.81
C LEU A 14 -6.70 -18.59 -5.44
N LYS A 15 -7.92 -18.19 -5.78
CA LYS A 15 -8.50 -16.93 -5.28
C LYS A 15 -8.82 -17.08 -3.79
N ILE A 16 -8.39 -16.11 -3.01
CA ILE A 16 -8.56 -16.05 -1.56
C ILE A 16 -8.96 -14.63 -1.11
N ALA A 17 -9.37 -14.52 0.15
CA ALA A 17 -9.74 -13.23 0.73
C ALA A 17 -8.51 -12.31 0.82
N PRO A 18 -8.65 -11.00 0.54
CA PRO A 18 -7.54 -10.05 0.55
C PRO A 18 -6.93 -9.83 1.95
N GLY A 19 -7.68 -10.16 3.00
CA GLY A 19 -7.22 -10.13 4.40
C GLY A 19 -6.53 -11.40 4.86
N VAL A 20 -6.10 -12.29 3.95
CA VAL A 20 -5.36 -13.49 4.31
C VAL A 20 -4.11 -13.14 5.15
N PRO A 21 -3.85 -13.85 6.27
CA PRO A 21 -2.59 -13.70 6.99
C PRO A 21 -1.41 -14.18 6.13
N HIS A 22 -0.30 -13.45 6.13
CA HIS A 22 0.87 -13.78 5.30
C HIS A 22 1.47 -15.13 5.65
N GLU A 23 1.43 -15.53 6.93
CA GLU A 23 1.89 -16.83 7.41
C GLU A 23 1.08 -18.02 6.86
N ALA A 24 -0.10 -17.77 6.28
CA ALA A 24 -0.90 -18.79 5.62
C ALA A 24 -0.47 -19.03 4.15
N ILE A 25 0.42 -18.19 3.62
CA ILE A 25 0.94 -18.30 2.26
C ILE A 25 2.13 -19.27 2.25
N GLY A 26 1.98 -20.36 1.51
CA GLY A 26 3.05 -21.35 1.33
C GLY A 26 4.18 -20.81 0.45
N PRO A 27 5.44 -21.23 0.68
CA PRO A 27 6.61 -20.76 -0.08
C PRO A 27 6.58 -21.15 -1.56
N GLU A 28 5.72 -22.11 -1.95
CA GLU A 28 5.57 -22.57 -3.33
C GLU A 28 4.70 -21.65 -4.19
N ALA A 29 4.02 -20.67 -3.57
CA ALA A 29 3.13 -19.75 -4.26
C ALA A 29 3.83 -18.43 -4.60
N GLU A 30 3.51 -17.87 -5.75
CA GLU A 30 3.56 -16.42 -5.95
C GLU A 30 2.25 -15.84 -5.42
N ALA A 31 2.32 -14.86 -4.53
CA ALA A 31 1.15 -14.23 -3.93
C ALA A 31 0.87 -12.87 -4.57
N GLU A 32 -0.34 -12.67 -5.07
CA GLU A 32 -0.76 -11.42 -5.67
C GLU A 32 -1.94 -10.81 -4.91
N TRP A 33 -1.91 -9.50 -4.67
CA TRP A 33 -3.08 -8.72 -4.25
C TRP A 33 -3.53 -7.81 -5.38
N ILE A 34 -4.83 -7.76 -5.60
CA ILE A 34 -5.44 -7.02 -6.71
C ILE A 34 -6.40 -5.98 -6.13
N SER A 35 -6.20 -4.72 -6.49
CA SER A 35 -7.15 -3.64 -6.22
C SER A 35 -7.87 -3.20 -7.48
N ASP A 36 -9.06 -2.64 -7.30
CA ASP A 36 -9.84 -2.00 -8.35
C ASP A 36 -10.36 -0.67 -7.82
N GLY A 37 -9.96 0.44 -8.46
CA GLY A 37 -10.31 1.79 -8.02
C GLY A 37 -9.80 2.16 -6.63
N GLY A 38 -8.73 1.52 -6.15
CA GLY A 38 -8.16 1.73 -4.81
C GLY A 38 -8.65 0.77 -3.73
N ASP A 39 -9.67 -0.04 -4.03
CA ASP A 39 -10.18 -1.05 -3.11
C ASP A 39 -9.54 -2.41 -3.39
N VAL A 40 -8.93 -3.04 -2.39
CA VAL A 40 -8.40 -4.40 -2.54
C VAL A 40 -9.55 -5.39 -2.64
N LYS A 41 -9.71 -6.03 -3.81
CA LYS A 41 -10.83 -6.94 -4.08
C LYS A 41 -10.50 -8.38 -3.75
N GLU A 42 -9.27 -8.81 -4.03
CA GLU A 42 -8.87 -10.20 -3.84
C GLU A 42 -7.35 -10.37 -3.67
N ALA A 43 -6.98 -11.55 -3.20
CA ALA A 43 -5.64 -12.08 -3.35
C ALA A 43 -5.68 -13.40 -4.12
N VAL A 44 -4.61 -13.70 -4.84
CA VAL A 44 -4.48 -14.92 -5.64
C VAL A 44 -3.14 -15.58 -5.35
N LEU A 45 -3.15 -16.88 -5.09
CA LEU A 45 -1.95 -17.70 -5.00
C LEU A 45 -1.74 -18.43 -6.32
N TRP A 46 -0.65 -18.12 -7.00
CA TRP A 46 -0.28 -18.73 -8.27
C TRP A 46 0.76 -19.81 -8.09
N TYR A 47 0.59 -20.91 -8.82
CA TYR A 47 1.45 -22.09 -8.76
C TYR A 47 1.83 -22.58 -10.15
N GLY A 48 3.01 -23.17 -10.26
CA GLY A 48 3.46 -23.87 -11.45
C GLY A 48 4.20 -22.99 -12.46
N GLU A 49 4.24 -23.44 -13.70
CA GLU A 49 5.08 -22.85 -14.75
C GLU A 49 4.73 -21.38 -15.04
N GLY A 50 5.74 -20.51 -15.03
CA GLY A 50 5.58 -19.09 -15.35
C GLY A 50 5.28 -18.19 -14.15
N PHE A 51 5.23 -18.74 -12.94
CA PHE A 51 5.13 -17.99 -11.68
C PHE A 51 6.40 -18.14 -10.85
N ALA A 52 6.65 -17.19 -9.95
CA ALA A 52 7.83 -17.12 -9.11
C ALA A 52 7.49 -17.47 -7.65
N PRO A 53 7.73 -18.72 -7.20
CA PRO A 53 7.51 -19.11 -5.81
C PRO A 53 8.19 -18.16 -4.82
N GLY A 54 7.44 -17.74 -3.79
CA GLY A 54 7.89 -16.81 -2.76
C GLY A 54 7.81 -15.34 -3.15
N ALA A 55 7.50 -15.01 -4.41
CA ALA A 55 7.34 -13.63 -4.85
C ALA A 55 5.98 -13.04 -4.44
N PHE A 56 5.97 -11.72 -4.30
CA PHE A 56 4.79 -10.93 -3.96
C PHE A 56 4.50 -9.94 -5.08
N ARG A 57 3.23 -9.83 -5.50
CA ARG A 57 2.75 -8.89 -6.51
C ARG A 57 1.59 -8.06 -5.98
N ALA A 58 1.57 -6.77 -6.34
CA ALA A 58 0.39 -5.93 -6.26
C ALA A 58 -0.01 -5.53 -7.68
N THR A 59 -1.29 -5.63 -8.00
CA THR A 59 -1.86 -5.24 -9.30
C THR A 59 -3.02 -4.28 -9.08
N LEU A 60 -2.99 -3.15 -9.78
CA LEU A 60 -3.99 -2.10 -9.65
C LEU A 60 -4.84 -2.04 -10.93
N LEU A 61 -6.15 -2.16 -10.77
CA LEU A 61 -7.13 -2.01 -11.84
C LEU A 61 -7.85 -0.66 -11.75
N PRO A 62 -8.28 -0.09 -12.90
CA PRO A 62 -8.19 -0.64 -14.25
C PRO A 62 -6.85 -0.35 -14.97
N SER A 63 -5.88 0.30 -14.31
CA SER A 63 -4.63 0.73 -14.96
C SER A 63 -3.75 -0.43 -15.42
N GLY A 64 -3.86 -1.60 -14.79
CA GLY A 64 -2.99 -2.75 -15.03
C GLY A 64 -1.58 -2.55 -14.47
N ALA A 65 -1.35 -1.52 -13.65
CA ALA A 65 -0.05 -1.28 -13.06
C ALA A 65 0.30 -2.38 -12.05
N THR A 66 1.52 -2.91 -12.14
CA THR A 66 2.00 -3.97 -11.25
C THR A 66 3.26 -3.56 -10.51
N LEU A 67 3.36 -3.99 -9.26
CA LEU A 67 4.58 -3.91 -8.46
C LEU A 67 4.92 -5.31 -7.93
N THR A 68 6.18 -5.71 -7.96
CA THR A 68 6.59 -7.08 -7.62
C THR A 68 7.91 -7.08 -6.84
N ALA A 69 8.01 -7.98 -5.85
CA ALA A 69 9.27 -8.33 -5.20
C ALA A 69 9.47 -9.85 -5.22
N PRO A 70 10.72 -10.33 -5.38
CA PRO A 70 11.02 -11.76 -5.43
C PRO A 70 10.90 -12.47 -4.07
N GLY A 71 10.59 -11.72 -3.01
CA GLY A 71 10.48 -12.20 -1.64
C GLY A 71 10.18 -11.05 -0.68
N PRO A 72 10.15 -11.33 0.64
CA PRO A 72 9.95 -10.32 1.66
C PRO A 72 11.03 -9.23 1.59
N LEU A 73 10.60 -7.98 1.70
CA LEU A 73 11.49 -6.82 1.72
C LEU A 73 11.90 -6.44 3.15
N PRO A 74 13.07 -5.82 3.36
CA PRO A 74 13.47 -5.34 4.67
C PRO A 74 12.54 -4.23 5.16
N ALA A 75 12.47 -4.07 6.49
CA ALA A 75 11.70 -2.98 7.08
C ALA A 75 12.26 -1.62 6.62
N PRO A 76 11.41 -0.74 6.05
CA PRO A 76 11.86 0.58 5.62
C PRO A 76 12.18 1.49 6.82
N PRO A 77 13.06 2.49 6.63
CA PRO A 77 13.34 3.46 7.69
C PRO A 77 12.09 4.26 8.07
N VAL A 78 11.99 4.61 9.35
CA VAL A 78 10.96 5.53 9.89
C VAL A 78 11.62 6.84 10.22
N GLY A 79 10.96 7.97 9.95
CA GLY A 79 11.53 9.26 10.28
C GLY A 79 10.56 10.44 10.14
N PRO A 80 11.07 11.67 10.31
CA PRO A 80 10.24 12.86 10.26
C PRO A 80 9.61 13.03 8.88
N VAL A 81 8.38 13.55 8.87
CA VAL A 81 7.65 13.89 7.65
C VAL A 81 8.52 14.82 6.78
N GLY A 82 8.57 14.55 5.48
CA GLY A 82 9.23 15.33 4.43
C GLY A 82 8.26 16.27 3.69
N ARG A 83 8.68 16.84 2.56
CA ARG A 83 7.85 17.76 1.77
C ARG A 83 6.62 17.10 1.16
N TYR A 84 6.71 15.82 0.82
CA TYR A 84 5.65 15.08 0.17
C TYR A 84 5.18 13.91 1.02
N LEU A 85 3.89 13.63 0.97
CA LEU A 85 3.24 12.46 1.57
C LEU A 85 2.69 11.57 0.46
N TYR A 86 2.90 10.27 0.58
CA TYR A 86 2.34 9.29 -0.34
C TYR A 86 1.49 8.29 0.42
N GLU A 87 0.32 8.03 -0.12
CA GLU A 87 -0.56 6.95 0.28
C GLU A 87 -0.42 5.80 -0.73
N PRO A 88 0.25 4.70 -0.37
CA PRO A 88 0.29 3.52 -1.21
C PRO A 88 -1.10 2.92 -1.40
N ASP A 89 -1.33 2.33 -2.57
CA ASP A 89 -2.54 1.56 -2.83
C ASP A 89 -2.69 0.39 -1.86
N GLY A 90 -3.93 0.03 -1.54
CA GLY A 90 -4.22 -1.05 -0.61
C GLY A 90 -3.58 -2.39 -1.02
N ALA A 91 -3.48 -2.68 -2.32
CA ALA A 91 -2.84 -3.89 -2.82
C ALA A 91 -1.33 -3.88 -2.54
N VAL A 92 -0.68 -2.73 -2.67
CA VAL A 92 0.75 -2.57 -2.32
C VAL A 92 0.97 -2.77 -0.82
N ILE A 93 0.10 -2.19 0.01
CA ILE A 93 0.16 -2.37 1.46
C ILE A 93 0.00 -3.85 1.80
N ARG A 94 -1.03 -4.50 1.25
CA ARG A 94 -1.32 -5.92 1.53
C ARG A 94 -0.27 -6.88 0.98
N ALA A 95 0.37 -6.56 -0.13
CA ALA A 95 1.48 -7.34 -0.69
C ALA A 95 2.83 -7.10 0.02
N HIS A 96 2.88 -6.26 1.07
CA HIS A 96 4.11 -5.88 1.77
C HIS A 96 5.17 -5.20 0.88
N LEU A 97 4.73 -4.48 -0.15
CA LEU A 97 5.61 -3.83 -1.13
C LEU A 97 5.86 -2.34 -0.85
N VAL A 98 5.46 -1.84 0.33
CA VAL A 98 5.68 -0.44 0.74
C VAL A 98 7.17 -0.09 0.81
N ALA A 99 8.02 -1.04 1.22
CA ALA A 99 9.47 -0.84 1.29
C ALA A 99 10.09 -0.51 -0.08
N ASP A 100 9.58 -1.11 -1.16
CA ASP A 100 10.04 -0.82 -2.52
C ASP A 100 9.66 0.62 -2.94
N ILE A 101 8.48 1.12 -2.54
CA ILE A 101 8.13 2.54 -2.76
C ILE A 101 9.11 3.44 -2.01
N VAL A 102 9.39 3.13 -0.74
CA VAL A 102 10.30 3.92 0.11
C VAL A 102 11.68 4.02 -0.55
N GLU A 103 12.20 2.92 -1.08
CA GLU A 103 13.46 2.90 -1.81
C GLU A 103 13.40 3.76 -3.08
N ARG A 104 12.36 3.60 -3.91
CA ARG A 104 12.21 4.34 -5.18
C ARG A 104 12.09 5.85 -5.01
N CYS A 105 11.51 6.31 -3.91
CA CYS A 105 11.33 7.73 -3.65
C CYS A 105 12.41 8.35 -2.75
N ASP A 106 13.46 7.59 -2.40
CA ASP A 106 14.47 7.99 -1.39
C ASP A 106 13.79 8.51 -0.10
N GLY A 107 12.81 7.74 0.36
CA GLY A 107 11.86 8.16 1.37
C GLY A 107 12.03 7.47 2.71
N ARG A 108 10.97 7.54 3.50
CA ARG A 108 10.82 6.89 4.80
C ARG A 108 9.34 6.71 5.13
N LEU A 109 9.02 5.84 6.07
CA LEU A 109 7.71 5.80 6.69
C LEU A 109 7.53 6.97 7.66
N VAL A 110 6.29 7.47 7.74
CA VAL A 110 5.89 8.43 8.77
C VAL A 110 5.81 7.76 10.15
N ASP A 111 5.31 6.53 10.17
CA ASP A 111 5.17 5.69 11.36
C ASP A 111 5.14 4.22 10.90
N GLU A 112 5.64 3.32 11.75
CA GLU A 112 5.77 1.89 11.43
C GLU A 112 4.43 1.19 11.18
N THR A 113 3.32 1.73 11.68
CA THR A 113 2.01 1.07 11.68
C THR A 113 1.02 1.58 10.62
N ILE A 114 1.25 2.76 10.02
CA ILE A 114 0.23 3.45 9.20
C ILE A 114 0.51 3.48 7.69
N ALA A 115 1.61 2.88 7.25
CA ALA A 115 2.01 2.70 5.85
C ALA A 115 2.13 3.99 5.00
N TYR A 116 2.02 5.19 5.59
CA TYR A 116 2.28 6.43 4.89
C TYR A 116 3.78 6.57 4.63
N VAL A 117 4.11 6.85 3.36
CA VAL A 117 5.48 7.10 2.89
C VAL A 117 5.66 8.60 2.75
N THR A 118 6.86 9.10 3.01
CA THR A 118 7.21 10.52 2.86
C THR A 118 8.59 10.67 2.24
N SER A 119 8.78 11.72 1.45
CA SER A 119 10.07 12.08 0.85
C SER A 119 10.22 13.60 0.75
N ASP A 120 11.45 14.05 0.51
CA ASP A 120 11.77 15.47 0.34
C ASP A 120 11.68 15.93 -1.12
N THR A 121 11.79 14.99 -2.07
CA THR A 121 11.66 15.21 -3.51
C THR A 121 10.36 14.61 -4.05
N ARG A 122 9.79 15.21 -5.10
CA ARG A 122 8.53 14.72 -5.67
C ARG A 122 8.75 13.37 -6.36
N TYR A 123 7.92 12.41 -6.00
CA TYR A 123 7.82 11.10 -6.62
C TYR A 123 6.42 10.91 -7.23
N SER A 124 6.34 10.21 -8.35
CA SER A 124 5.06 9.91 -9.02
C SER A 124 5.10 8.50 -9.56
N ALA A 125 4.11 7.71 -9.19
CA ALA A 125 3.94 6.35 -9.66
C ALA A 125 2.46 5.98 -9.61
N PRO A 126 1.99 5.02 -10.44
CA PRO A 126 0.58 4.65 -10.49
C PRO A 126 0.07 3.95 -9.22
N TYR A 127 0.97 3.49 -8.35
CA TYR A 127 0.66 2.76 -7.13
C TYR A 127 0.71 3.59 -5.84
N VAL A 128 0.83 4.91 -5.96
CA VAL A 128 0.71 5.84 -4.84
C VAL A 128 -0.17 7.04 -5.22
N SER A 129 -0.95 7.53 -4.25
CA SER A 129 -1.49 8.89 -4.30
C SER A 129 -0.52 9.83 -3.59
N GLY A 130 0.03 10.82 -4.31
CA GLY A 130 1.00 11.77 -3.78
C GLY A 130 0.38 13.13 -3.46
N TYR A 131 0.77 13.71 -2.32
CA TYR A 131 0.32 15.01 -1.83
C TYR A 131 1.53 15.86 -1.43
N GLU A 132 1.58 17.11 -1.85
CA GLU A 132 2.52 18.08 -1.30
C GLU A 132 1.97 18.62 0.03
N ILE A 133 2.80 18.65 1.07
CA ILE A 133 2.40 19.16 2.37
C ILE A 133 2.63 20.68 2.38
N THR A 134 1.55 21.44 2.55
CA THR A 134 1.63 22.89 2.70
C THR A 134 1.84 23.31 4.14
N ASP A 135 1.20 22.61 5.08
CA ASP A 135 1.16 22.98 6.49
C ASP A 135 1.26 21.73 7.39
N ARG A 136 1.96 21.88 8.52
CA ARG A 136 1.99 20.89 9.60
C ARG A 136 1.51 21.53 10.88
N LEU A 137 0.44 20.99 11.43
CA LEU A 137 -0.21 21.55 12.61
C LEU A 137 -0.26 20.50 13.71
N PRO A 138 -0.01 20.88 14.98
CA PRO A 138 -0.47 20.08 16.10
C PRO A 138 -1.96 19.84 15.99
N PHE A 139 -2.42 18.62 16.29
CA PHE A 139 -3.83 18.26 16.16
C PHE A 139 -4.71 19.18 17.03
N ASN A 140 -5.46 20.07 16.37
CA ASN A 140 -6.36 21.01 17.01
C ASN A 140 -7.45 21.43 16.03
N MET A 141 -8.68 20.96 16.26
CA MET A 141 -9.81 21.23 15.36
C MET A 141 -10.13 22.71 15.17
N LYS A 142 -9.93 23.54 16.20
CA LYS A 142 -10.17 24.98 16.11
C LYS A 142 -9.15 25.65 15.19
N LYS A 143 -7.86 25.28 15.31
CA LYS A 143 -6.80 25.79 14.43
C LYS A 143 -6.97 25.31 13.00
N LEU A 144 -7.34 24.04 12.79
CA LEU A 144 -7.62 23.50 11.46
C LEU A 144 -8.78 24.24 10.78
N LYS A 145 -9.92 24.41 11.45
CA LYS A 145 -11.08 25.14 10.91
C LYS A 145 -10.74 26.60 10.58
N ALA A 146 -9.94 27.26 11.42
CA ALA A 146 -9.49 28.63 11.17
C ALA A 146 -8.63 28.73 9.91
N LEU A 147 -7.64 27.83 9.75
CA LEU A 147 -6.77 27.79 8.57
C LEU A 147 -7.56 27.52 7.29
N LEU A 148 -8.47 26.54 7.30
CA LEU A 148 -9.29 26.20 6.14
C LEU A 148 -10.18 27.38 5.70
N ARG A 149 -10.74 28.14 6.65
CA ARG A 149 -11.51 29.35 6.36
C ARG A 149 -10.65 30.46 5.78
N GLU A 150 -9.47 30.70 6.34
CA GLU A 150 -8.50 31.69 5.82
C GLU A 150 -8.09 31.38 4.38
N ARG A 151 -8.01 30.09 4.04
CA ARG A 151 -7.66 29.57 2.71
C ARG A 151 -8.87 29.43 1.77
N GLU A 152 -10.07 29.83 2.21
CA GLU A 152 -11.32 29.71 1.45
C GLU A 152 -11.59 28.29 0.93
N VAL A 153 -11.18 27.26 1.68
CA VAL A 153 -11.39 25.86 1.30
C VAL A 153 -12.87 25.50 1.50
N GLY A 154 -13.59 25.25 0.39
CA GLY A 154 -15.00 24.89 0.41
C GLY A 154 -15.27 23.40 0.68
N VAL A 155 -14.62 22.51 -0.07
CA VAL A 155 -14.77 21.05 0.05
C VAL A 155 -13.41 20.44 0.33
N LEU A 156 -13.36 19.51 1.28
CA LEU A 156 -12.15 18.81 1.66
C LEU A 156 -12.41 17.31 1.82
N THR A 157 -11.36 16.52 1.59
CA THR A 157 -11.35 15.10 1.95
C THR A 157 -10.52 14.93 3.21
N VAL A 158 -11.13 14.45 4.29
CA VAL A 158 -10.39 14.09 5.51
C VAL A 158 -9.92 12.65 5.39
N LYS A 159 -8.60 12.45 5.48
CA LYS A 159 -7.98 11.12 5.58
C LYS A 159 -7.45 10.90 6.99
N LYS A 160 -7.64 9.69 7.50
CA LYS A 160 -7.29 9.31 8.86
C LYS A 160 -6.56 7.97 8.85
N ARG A 161 -5.38 7.91 9.49
CA ARG A 161 -4.69 6.66 9.85
C ARG A 161 -4.02 6.84 11.21
N GLY A 162 -4.07 5.83 12.07
CA GLY A 162 -3.44 5.87 13.41
C GLY A 162 -4.02 6.89 14.39
N SER A 163 -5.22 7.43 14.14
CA SER A 163 -5.91 8.37 15.05
C SER A 163 -7.17 7.73 15.65
N ALA A 164 -7.56 8.14 16.85
CA ALA A 164 -8.81 7.69 17.49
C ALA A 164 -10.03 8.56 17.11
N VAL A 165 -9.85 9.71 16.46
CA VAL A 165 -10.93 10.68 16.20
C VAL A 165 -11.59 10.41 14.85
N GLU A 166 -12.90 10.15 14.80
CA GLU A 166 -13.64 9.97 13.54
C GLU A 166 -13.85 11.31 12.80
N PRO A 167 -13.77 11.35 11.46
CA PRO A 167 -14.14 12.53 10.70
C PRO A 167 -15.66 12.65 10.64
N GLU A 168 -16.20 13.72 11.24
CA GLU A 168 -17.57 14.21 10.98
C GLU A 168 -17.54 15.40 10.02
#